data_AF-L1I9Q3-F1
#
_entry.id   AF-L1I9Q3-F1
#
_cell.length_a   1.000
_cell.length_b   1.000
_cell.length_c   1.000
_cell.angle_alpha   90.00
_cell.angle_beta   90.00
_cell.angle_gamma   90.00
#
_symmetry.space_group_name_H-M   'P 1'
#
loop_
_entity.id
_entity.type
_entity.pdbx_description
1 polymer ?
#
loop_
_entity_poly.entity_id
_entity_poly.type
_entity_poly.pdbx_seq_one_letter_code
_entity_poly.pdbx_strand_id
1 'polypeptide(L)' 'MAADQGALRSFFCPISMALMTDPVTCCDGHTYQRSSIETWLRHRLSSPLTGVLLPSNHLVPNLALRSAIQEWQERH' A
#
# COMPACT_ATOMS: atom_id res chain seq x y z
N MET A 1 -11.13 -2.48 -27.63
CA MET A 1 -10.03 -2.84 -26.70
C MET A 1 -10.33 -2.09 -25.42
N ALA A 2 -10.57 -2.81 -24.33
CA ALA A 2 -11.13 -2.27 -23.10
C ALA A 2 -10.29 -1.08 -22.62
N ALA A 3 -10.93 0.07 -22.45
CA ALA A 3 -10.38 1.16 -21.66
C ALA A 3 -10.40 0.66 -20.21
N ASP A 4 -9.38 -0.10 -19.82
CA ASP A 4 -9.18 -0.49 -18.43
C ASP A 4 -8.69 0.76 -17.70
N GLN A 5 -9.67 1.40 -17.08
CA GLN A 5 -9.59 2.69 -16.44
C GLN A 5 -8.53 2.67 -15.35
N GLY A 6 -7.37 3.28 -15.59
CA GLY A 6 -6.69 4.22 -14.69
C GLY A 6 -6.41 3.85 -13.22
N ALA A 7 -6.71 2.63 -12.77
CA ALA A 7 -6.43 2.15 -11.43
C ALA A 7 -4.99 1.65 -11.47
N LEU A 8 -4.05 2.57 -11.23
CA LEU A 8 -2.66 2.23 -11.06
C LEU A 8 -2.59 1.07 -10.06
N ARG A 9 -1.88 -0.02 -10.38
CA ARG A 9 -1.67 -1.16 -9.47
C ARG A 9 -1.19 -0.70 -8.09
N SER A 10 -0.54 0.47 -8.07
CA SER A 10 -0.17 1.28 -6.92
C SER A 10 -1.30 1.62 -5.95
N PHE A 11 -2.59 1.52 -6.33
CA PHE A 11 -3.74 1.78 -5.46
C PHE A 11 -4.17 0.56 -4.66
N PHE A 12 -3.74 -0.63 -5.08
CA PHE A 12 -4.08 -1.87 -4.42
C PHE A 12 -2.96 -2.30 -3.48
N CYS A 13 -3.35 -2.74 -2.29
CA CYS A 13 -2.43 -3.30 -1.33
C CYS A 13 -1.89 -4.63 -1.88
N PRO A 14 -0.58 -4.81 -2.02
CA PRO A 14 -0.02 -6.08 -2.51
C PRO A 14 -0.23 -7.25 -1.55
N ILE A 15 -0.50 -6.97 -0.26
CA ILE A 15 -0.76 -7.98 0.77
C ILE A 15 -2.23 -8.43 0.73
N SER A 16 -3.15 -7.46 0.76
CA SER A 16 -4.59 -7.74 0.84
C SER A 16 -5.27 -7.82 -0.52
N MET A 17 -4.57 -7.47 -1.60
CA MET A 17 -5.09 -7.35 -2.98
C MET A 17 -6.36 -6.49 -3.08
N ALA A 18 -6.53 -5.56 -2.13
CA ALA A 18 -7.68 -4.69 -2.00
C ALA A 18 -7.25 -3.23 -2.09
N LEU A 19 -8.18 -2.35 -2.47
CA LEU A 19 -7.93 -0.91 -2.57
C LEU A 19 -7.43 -0.36 -1.23
N MET A 20 -6.36 0.44 -1.26
CA MET A 20 -5.78 1.03 -0.05
C MET A 20 -6.58 2.25 0.41
N THR A 21 -7.24 2.14 1.55
CA THR A 21 -7.87 3.28 2.23
C THR A 21 -6.85 4.15 2.98
N ASP A 22 -5.80 3.51 3.50
CA ASP A 22 -4.74 4.17 4.26
C ASP A 22 -3.37 3.67 3.78
N PRO A 23 -2.88 4.19 2.63
CA PRO A 23 -1.61 3.80 2.08
C PRO A 23 -0.46 4.34 2.94
N VAL A 24 0.40 3.42 3.41
CA VAL A 24 1.62 3.72 4.15
C VAL A 24 2.82 3.14 3.44
N THR A 25 3.85 3.97 3.26
CA THR A 25 5.12 3.59 2.66
C THR A 25 6.04 3.06 3.76
N CYS A 26 6.56 1.86 3.54
CA CYS A 26 7.54 1.23 4.42
C CYS A 26 8.96 1.65 4.03
N CYS A 27 9.94 1.36 4.89
CA CYS A 27 11.35 1.69 4.67
C CYS A 27 11.95 1.07 3.40
N ASP A 28 11.31 0.01 2.88
CA ASP A 28 11.64 -0.67 1.61
C ASP A 28 11.21 0.13 0.36
N GLY A 29 10.54 1.27 0.53
CA GLY A 29 10.02 2.10 -0.57
C GLY A 29 8.68 1.63 -1.15
N HIS A 30 8.15 0.50 -0.66
CA HIS A 30 6.86 -0.03 -1.06
C HIS A 30 5.72 0.51 -0.20
N THR A 31 4.53 0.64 -0.80
CA THR A 31 3.33 1.15 -0.14
C THR A 31 2.32 0.03 0.09
N TYR A 32 1.75 0.02 1.28
CA TYR A 32 0.84 -1.01 1.78
C TYR A 32 -0.35 -0.39 2.48
N GLN A 33 -1.43 -1.14 2.64
CA GLN A 33 -2.49 -0.75 3.56
C GLN A 33 -1.96 -0.81 5.00
N ARG A 34 -2.16 0.27 5.77
CA ARG A 34 -1.76 0.39 7.18
C ARG A 34 -2.07 -0.86 8.00
N SER A 35 -3.34 -1.29 8.02
CA SER A 35 -3.77 -2.44 8.82
C SER A 35 -3.07 -3.75 8.42
N SER A 36 -2.80 -3.95 7.13
CA SER A 36 -2.16 -5.15 6.60
C SER A 36 -0.68 -5.20 6.97
N ILE A 37 0.04 -4.10 6.77
CA ILE A 37 1.47 -4.04 7.12
C ILE A 37 1.69 -4.00 8.63
N GLU A 38 0.81 -3.35 9.41
CA GLU A 38 0.88 -3.40 10.87
C GLU A 38 0.74 -4.83 11.38
N THR A 39 -0.23 -5.57 10.85
CA THR A 39 -0.43 -6.99 11.21
C THR A 39 0.78 -7.82 10.81
N TRP A 40 1.32 -7.60 9.61
CA TRP A 40 2.53 -8.27 9.15
C TRP A 40 3.73 -7.98 10.07
N LEU A 41 3.99 -6.72 10.39
CA LEU A 41 5.09 -6.28 11.24
C LEU A 41 4.97 -6.78 12.69
N ARG A 42 3.75 -7.07 13.16
CA ARG A 42 3.54 -7.74 14.47
C ARG A 42 4.05 -9.18 14.49
N HIS A 43 4.06 -9.87 13.35
CA HIS A 43 4.57 -11.23 13.23
C HIS A 43 6.02 -11.27 12.71
N ARG A 44 6.37 -10.37 11.78
CA ARG A 44 7.66 -10.38 11.08
C ARG A 44 8.10 -8.98 10.65
N LEU A 45 9.28 -8.57 11.09
CA LEU A 45 9.95 -7.33 10.68
C LEU A 45 10.64 -7.48 9.30
N SER A 46 9.88 -7.85 8.28
CA SER A 46 10.38 -7.97 6.90
C SER A 46 9.42 -7.37 5.89
N SER A 47 9.90 -7.01 4.71
CA SER A 47 9.06 -6.57 3.59
C SER A 47 8.21 -7.74 3.11
N PRO A 48 6.88 -7.61 3.03
CA PRO A 48 6.01 -8.68 2.55
C PRO A 48 6.12 -8.90 1.03
N LEU A 49 6.67 -7.93 0.29
CA LEU A 49 6.88 -8.06 -1.15
C LEU A 49 8.22 -8.73 -1.49
N THR A 50 9.29 -8.26 -0.86
CA THR A 50 10.66 -8.69 -1.19
C THR A 50 11.19 -9.75 -0.24
N GLY A 51 10.55 -9.95 0.91
CA GLY A 51 11.04 -10.83 1.98
C GLY A 51 12.26 -10.28 2.73
N VAL A 52 12.74 -9.09 2.36
CA VAL A 52 13.94 -8.47 2.94
C VAL A 52 13.67 -8.00 4.36
N LEU A 53 14.63 -8.20 5.27
CA LEU A 53 14.50 -7.75 6.65
C LEU A 53 14.44 -6.21 6.69
N LEU A 54 13.42 -5.67 7.34
CA LEU A 54 13.27 -4.23 7.45
C LEU A 54 14.17 -3.71 8.58
N PRO A 55 14.92 -2.61 8.36
CA PRO A 55 15.74 -2.03 9.41
C PRO A 55 14.89 -1.43 10.54
N SER A 56 13.63 -1.10 10.27
CA SER A 56 12.68 -0.55 11.24
C SER A 56 11.24 -0.80 10.80
N ASN A 57 10.32 -0.85 11.76
CA ASN A 57 8.86 -0.91 11.53
C ASN A 57 8.27 0.48 11.22
N HIS A 58 9.08 1.41 10.73
CA HIS A 58 8.67 2.78 10.51
C HIS A 58 7.78 2.85 9.26
N LEU A 59 6.55 3.31 9.46
CA LEU A 59 5.54 3.44 8.42
C LEU A 59 5.28 4.93 8.19
N VAL A 60 5.54 5.38 6.98
CA VAL A 60 5.31 6.77 6.58
C VAL A 60 3.98 6.85 5.83
N PRO A 61 2.98 7.61 6.30
CA PRO A 61 1.72 7.74 5.59
C PRO A 61 1.91 8.43 4.24
N ASN A 62 1.40 7.82 3.17
CA ASN A 62 1.46 8.37 1.82
C ASN A 62 0.18 9.14 1.49
N LEU A 63 0.13 10.39 1.94
CA LEU A 63 -1.05 11.26 1.77
C LEU A 63 -1.36 11.55 0.29
N ALA A 64 -0.33 11.70 -0.55
CA ALA A 64 -0.51 11.93 -1.98
C ALA A 64 -1.23 10.76 -2.66
N LEU A 65 -0.81 9.53 -2.36
CA LEU A 65 -1.46 8.33 -2.88
C LEU A 65 -2.87 8.17 -2.31
N ARG A 66 -3.07 8.47 -1.03
CA ARG A 66 -4.39 8.46 -0.40
C ARG A 66 -5.37 9.39 -1.11
N SER A 67 -4.97 10.64 -1.38
CA SER A 67 -5.80 11.59 -2.13
C SER A 67 -6.07 11.13 -3.55
N ALA A 68 -5.08 10.57 -4.24
CA ALA A 68 -5.26 10.03 -5.59
C ALA A 68 -6.25 8.84 -5.63
N ILE A 69 -6.19 7.96 -4.64
CA ILE A 69 -7.14 6.84 -4.50
C ILE A 69 -8.55 7.36 -4.22
N GLN A 70 -8.69 8.33 -3.31
CA GLN A 70 -10.00 8.92 -3.02
C GLN A 70 -10.60 9.59 -4.26
N GLU A 71 -9.83 10.40 -4.98
CA GLU A 71 -10.31 11.01 -6.22
C GLU A 71 -10.70 9.94 -7.26
N TRP A 72 -9.92 8.85 -7.35
CA TRP A 72 -10.26 7.73 -8.24
C TRP A 72 -11.58 7.05 -7.84
N GLN A 73 -11.83 6.86 -6.55
CA GLN A 73 -13.09 6.31 -6.02
C GLN A 73 -14.30 7.23 -6.22
N GLU A 74 -14.10 8.56 -6.21
CA GLU A 74 -15.19 9.49 -6.48
C GLU A 74 -15.56 9.52 -7.98
N ARG A 75 -14.62 9.11 -8.84
CA ARG A 75 -14.77 9.12 -10.30
C ARG A 75 -15.23 7.77 -10.89
N HIS A 76 -15.27 6.70 -10.10
CA HIS A 76 -15.66 5.32 -10.51
C HIS A 76 -16.67 4.73 -9.54
#